data_AF-A0A261TQ95-F1
#
_entry.id   AF-A0A261TQ95-F1
#
_cell.length_a   1.000
_cell.length_b   1.000
_cell.length_c   1.000
_cell.angle_alpha   90.00
_cell.angle_beta   90.00
_cell.angle_gamma   90.00
#
_symmetry.space_group_name_H-M   'P 1'
#
loop_
_entity.id
_entity.type
_entity.pdbx_description
1 polymer ?
#
loop_
_entity_poly.entity_id
_entity_poly.type
_entity_poly.pdbx_seq_one_letter_code
_entity_poly.pdbx_strand_id
1 'polypeptide(L)'
;MSQEFVLVKTLYPPKSLATLQEDLDATVDDYADLAEALFPSLDWDETDDADQTGGEIDLDEDDSDTLAETAHIEMPGLSIEVRADEGALVLAVQGEGEALQSLARGVAHAAAAQGYAMIDVERNVLVASDTPDLTYTAWRKQAG
;
A
#
# COMPACT_ATOMS: atom_id res chain seq x y z
N MET A 1 0.46 6.80 17.79
CA MET A 1 0.40 7.77 16.68
C MET A 1 0.12 6.98 15.41
N SER A 2 -0.48 7.60 14.39
CA SER A 2 -0.62 6.99 13.07
C SER A 2 0.42 7.62 12.15
N GLN A 3 1.04 6.81 11.28
CA GLN A 3 2.04 7.20 10.30
C GLN A 3 1.60 6.69 8.93
N GLU A 4 1.60 7.57 7.93
CA GLU A 4 1.23 7.24 6.56
C GLU A 4 2.45 7.03 5.68
N PHE A 5 2.38 6.00 4.83
CA PHE A 5 3.33 5.74 3.77
C PHE A 5 2.63 5.55 2.44
N VAL A 6 3.25 6.03 1.38
CA VAL A 6 2.73 5.93 0.01
C VAL A 6 3.73 5.18 -0.84
N LEU A 7 3.27 4.15 -1.55
CA LEU A 7 4.06 3.40 -2.51
C LEU A 7 3.58 3.73 -3.92
N VAL A 8 4.53 4.10 -4.78
CA VAL A 8 4.26 4.43 -6.19
C VAL A 8 5.13 3.57 -7.09
N LYS A 9 4.56 3.12 -8.22
CA LYS A 9 5.33 2.41 -9.24
C LYS A 9 6.29 3.39 -9.91
N THR A 10 7.53 2.98 -10.15
CA THR A 10 8.56 3.86 -10.70
C THR A 10 9.14 3.31 -11.99
N LEU A 11 9.40 4.19 -12.97
CA LEU A 11 10.08 3.82 -14.21
C LEU A 11 11.53 3.37 -13.97
N TYR A 12 12.18 3.95 -12.95
CA TYR A 12 13.54 3.66 -12.55
C TYR A 12 13.71 3.78 -11.03
N PRO A 13 14.60 2.99 -10.40
CA PRO A 13 14.88 3.10 -8.98
C PRO A 13 15.32 4.53 -8.59
N PRO A 14 14.53 5.26 -7.77
CA PRO A 14 14.86 6.63 -7.43
C PRO A 14 15.95 6.69 -6.36
N LYS A 15 16.78 7.75 -6.42
CA LYS A 15 17.78 8.02 -5.37
C LYS A 15 17.29 9.06 -4.35
N SER A 16 16.32 9.86 -4.74
CA SER A 16 15.64 10.88 -3.95
C SER A 16 14.28 11.18 -4.55
N LEU A 17 13.40 11.85 -3.79
CA LEU A 17 12.10 12.30 -4.31
C LEU A 17 12.24 13.19 -5.55
N ALA A 18 13.28 14.03 -5.61
CA ALA A 18 13.53 14.89 -6.77
C ALA A 18 13.88 14.12 -8.07
N THR A 19 14.25 12.84 -7.95
CA THR A 19 14.56 11.97 -9.08
C THR A 19 13.48 10.92 -9.35
N LEU A 20 12.42 10.91 -8.54
CA LEU A 20 11.33 9.96 -8.67
C LEU A 20 10.54 10.27 -9.95
N GLN A 21 10.32 9.21 -10.73
CA GLN A 21 9.52 9.24 -11.95
C GLN A 21 8.52 8.10 -11.85
N GLU A 22 7.26 8.48 -11.66
CA GLU A 22 6.15 7.56 -11.52
C GLU A 22 5.84 6.90 -12.87
N ASP A 23 5.50 5.62 -12.80
CA ASP A 23 4.91 4.90 -13.91
C ASP A 23 3.40 5.18 -13.89
N LEU A 24 2.97 6.14 -14.70
CA LEU A 24 1.57 6.59 -14.75
C LEU A 24 0.64 5.56 -15.41
N ASP A 25 1.18 4.49 -15.99
CA ASP A 25 0.40 3.38 -16.55
C ASP A 25 0.05 2.34 -15.47
N ALA A 26 0.48 2.54 -14.21
CA ALA A 26 0.15 1.67 -13.09
C ALA A 26 -1.34 1.75 -12.72
N THR A 27 -1.96 0.58 -12.56
CA THR A 27 -3.39 0.40 -12.27
C THR A 27 -3.64 0.09 -10.80
N VAL A 28 -4.90 0.13 -10.36
CA VAL A 28 -5.30 -0.35 -9.01
C VAL A 28 -4.87 -1.80 -8.81
N ASP A 29 -5.10 -2.66 -9.80
CA ASP A 29 -4.69 -4.08 -9.77
C ASP A 29 -3.18 -4.24 -9.51
N ASP A 30 -2.33 -3.39 -10.12
CA ASP A 30 -0.89 -3.41 -9.86
C ASP A 30 -0.54 -3.11 -8.38
N TYR A 31 -1.32 -2.24 -7.74
CA TYR A 31 -1.14 -1.88 -6.33
C TYR A 31 -1.76 -2.93 -5.40
N ALA A 32 -2.86 -3.56 -5.81
CA ALA A 32 -3.46 -4.67 -5.11
C ALA A 32 -2.54 -5.90 -5.10
N ASP A 33 -2.03 -6.30 -6.28
CA ASP A 33 -1.02 -7.37 -6.42
C ASP A 33 0.21 -7.10 -5.55
N LEU A 34 0.67 -5.85 -5.50
CA LEU A 34 1.77 -5.44 -4.63
C LEU A 34 1.41 -5.64 -3.16
N ALA A 35 0.22 -5.21 -2.73
CA ALA A 35 -0.22 -5.35 -1.35
C ALA A 35 -0.32 -6.82 -0.92
N GLU A 36 -0.90 -7.69 -1.75
CA GLU A 36 -0.96 -9.14 -1.51
C GLU A 36 0.44 -9.76 -1.44
N ALA A 37 1.35 -9.31 -2.31
CA ALA A 37 2.73 -9.72 -2.24
C ALA A 37 3.36 -9.29 -0.91
N LEU A 38 3.17 -8.05 -0.47
CA LEU A 38 3.73 -7.52 0.79
C LEU A 38 3.11 -8.19 2.02
N PHE A 39 1.83 -8.55 1.95
CA PHE A 39 1.06 -9.07 3.07
C PHE A 39 0.28 -10.31 2.64
N PRO A 40 0.86 -11.52 2.74
CA PRO A 40 0.23 -12.75 2.25
C PRO A 40 -1.09 -13.13 2.93
N SER A 41 -1.40 -12.54 4.09
CA SER A 41 -2.66 -12.72 4.82
C SER A 41 -3.61 -11.54 4.63
N LEU A 42 -3.35 -10.67 3.65
CA LEU A 42 -4.25 -9.59 3.27
C LEU A 42 -5.56 -10.21 2.77
N ASP A 43 -6.67 -9.71 3.29
CA ASP A 43 -8.01 -10.00 2.81
C ASP A 43 -8.61 -8.65 2.48
N TRP A 44 -9.00 -8.46 1.23
CA TRP A 44 -9.59 -7.19 0.79
C TRP A 44 -10.98 -7.09 1.37
N ASP A 45 -11.27 -5.96 2.00
CA ASP A 45 -12.65 -5.60 2.27
C ASP A 45 -13.26 -5.30 0.91
N GLU A 46 -13.98 -6.27 0.34
CA GLU A 46 -14.91 -6.01 -0.75
C GLU A 46 -15.90 -4.96 -0.20
N THR A 47 -15.64 -3.67 -0.48
CA THR A 47 -16.71 -2.68 -0.49
C THR A 47 -17.59 -3.05 -1.65
N ASP A 48 -18.42 -4.04 -1.38
CA ASP A 48 -19.61 -4.41 -2.11
C ASP A 48 -20.29 -3.09 -2.48
N ASP A 49 -20.31 -2.79 -3.78
CA ASP A 49 -21.36 -1.99 -4.40
C ASP A 49 -22.68 -2.77 -4.33
N ALA A 50 -23.01 -3.26 -3.14
CA ALA A 50 -24.26 -3.88 -2.78
C ALA A 50 -25.16 -2.79 -2.21
N ASP A 51 -25.38 -1.74 -3.02
CA ASP A 51 -26.61 -1.00 -2.85
C ASP A 51 -27.76 -1.93 -3.26
N GLN A 52 -28.39 -2.46 -2.22
CA GLN A 52 -29.72 -3.03 -2.28
C GLN A 52 -30.62 -2.06 -3.05
N THR A 53 -31.26 -2.50 -4.13
CA THR A 53 -32.72 -2.42 -4.25
C THR A 53 -33.21 -3.02 -5.57
N GLY A 54 -34.16 -3.95 -5.46
CA GLY A 54 -35.21 -4.02 -6.47
C GLY A 54 -35.99 -2.70 -6.43
N GLY A 55 -35.74 -1.83 -7.40
CA GLY A 55 -36.45 -0.57 -7.56
C GLY A 55 -35.76 0.30 -8.61
N GLU A 56 -36.40 0.44 -9.78
CA GLU A 56 -35.98 1.32 -10.86
C GLU A 56 -35.62 2.72 -10.34
N ILE A 57 -34.36 3.14 -10.53
CA ILE A 57 -34.01 4.56 -10.60
C ILE A 57 -32.93 4.70 -11.69
N ASP A 58 -33.36 5.19 -12.86
CA ASP A 58 -32.48 5.82 -13.84
C ASP A 58 -31.90 7.10 -13.20
N LEU A 59 -30.58 7.17 -13.04
CA LEU A 59 -29.82 8.42 -12.98
C LEU A 59 -28.56 8.25 -13.82
N ASP A 60 -28.56 8.91 -14.99
CA ASP A 60 -27.35 9.29 -15.72
C ASP A 60 -26.48 10.14 -14.78
N GLU A 61 -25.35 9.63 -14.28
CA GLU A 61 -24.25 10.45 -13.77
C GLU A 61 -22.91 9.77 -14.09
N ASP A 62 -22.16 10.48 -14.92
CA ASP A 62 -20.80 10.27 -15.37
C ASP A 62 -19.85 10.49 -14.18
N ASP A 63 -19.73 9.50 -13.29
CA ASP A 63 -18.65 9.45 -12.30
C ASP A 63 -17.96 8.09 -12.41
N SER A 64 -16.72 8.17 -12.89
CA SER A 64 -15.75 7.09 -12.90
C SER A 64 -15.43 6.70 -11.46
N ASP A 65 -16.22 5.81 -10.85
CA ASP A 65 -15.89 5.17 -9.58
C ASP A 65 -14.67 4.26 -9.79
N THR A 66 -13.50 4.86 -9.63
CA THR A 66 -12.23 4.15 -9.57
C THR A 66 -12.23 3.35 -8.27
N LEU A 67 -12.45 2.05 -8.40
CA LEU A 67 -12.55 1.04 -7.34
C LEU A 67 -11.34 1.09 -6.40
N ALA A 68 -11.37 1.94 -5.37
CA ALA A 68 -10.34 1.93 -4.35
C ALA A 68 -10.55 0.69 -3.47
N GLU A 69 -9.59 -0.22 -3.45
CA GLU A 69 -9.66 -1.42 -2.62
C GLU A 69 -9.02 -1.14 -1.26
N THR A 70 -9.73 -1.46 -0.18
CA THR A 70 -9.24 -1.28 1.19
C THR A 70 -9.11 -2.60 1.90
N ALA A 71 -8.14 -2.71 2.81
CA ALA A 71 -7.93 -3.90 3.62
C ALA A 71 -7.33 -3.54 4.99
N HIS A 72 -7.53 -4.42 5.96
CA HIS A 72 -6.96 -4.27 7.30
C HIS A 72 -6.05 -5.43 7.68
N ILE A 73 -4.86 -5.12 8.20
CA ILE A 73 -3.90 -6.12 8.68
C ILE A 73 -3.48 -5.79 10.11
N GLU A 74 -3.52 -6.82 10.96
CA GLU A 74 -2.87 -6.79 12.27
C GLU A 74 -1.52 -7.49 12.24
N MET A 75 -0.48 -6.81 12.71
CA MET A 75 0.84 -7.38 12.96
C MET A 75 1.23 -7.18 14.44
N PRO A 76 2.23 -7.90 14.98
CA PRO A 76 2.64 -7.73 16.37
C PRO A 76 3.00 -6.28 16.72
N GLY A 77 2.09 -5.59 17.42
CA GLY A 77 2.25 -4.19 17.84
C GLY A 77 1.93 -3.15 16.77
N LEU A 78 1.36 -3.55 15.63
CA LEU A 78 0.97 -2.66 14.54
C LEU A 78 -0.43 -3.01 14.03
N SER A 79 -1.19 -2.00 13.66
CA SER A 79 -2.44 -2.13 12.90
C SER A 79 -2.27 -1.31 11.63
N ILE A 80 -2.53 -1.91 10.48
CA ILE A 80 -2.23 -1.35 9.16
C ILE A 80 -3.51 -1.34 8.35
N GLU A 81 -3.93 -0.16 7.94
CA GLU A 81 -4.93 0.01 6.89
C GLU A 81 -4.19 0.18 5.56
N VAL A 82 -4.61 -0.62 4.58
CA VAL A 82 -4.04 -0.68 3.24
C VAL A 82 -5.10 -0.19 2.27
N ARG A 83 -4.75 0.73 1.37
CA ARG A 83 -5.65 1.23 0.33
C ARG A 83 -4.93 1.27 -1.02
N ALA A 84 -5.43 0.57 -2.02
CA ALA A 84 -4.96 0.64 -3.38
C ALA A 84 -5.83 1.64 -4.17
N ASP A 85 -5.21 2.66 -4.77
CA ASP A 85 -5.88 3.69 -5.57
C ASP A 85 -5.25 3.81 -6.96
N GLU A 86 -5.90 4.55 -7.86
CA GLU A 86 -5.31 4.97 -9.14
C GLU A 86 -4.13 5.92 -8.92
N GLY A 87 -2.95 5.34 -8.76
CA GLY A 87 -1.67 6.05 -8.71
C GLY A 87 -0.80 5.70 -7.51
N ALA A 88 -1.34 5.06 -6.47
CA ALA A 88 -0.55 4.66 -5.33
C ALA A 88 -1.18 3.55 -4.48
N LEU A 89 -0.32 2.87 -3.71
CA LEU A 89 -0.71 2.06 -2.56
C LEU A 89 -0.43 2.86 -1.28
N VAL A 90 -1.46 3.13 -0.49
CA VAL A 90 -1.36 3.84 0.79
C VAL A 90 -1.36 2.85 1.95
N LEU A 91 -0.44 3.05 2.90
CA LEU A 91 -0.34 2.31 4.15
C LEU A 91 -0.49 3.28 5.32
N ALA A 92 -1.65 3.26 5.98
CA ALA A 92 -1.87 4.00 7.21
C ALA A 92 -1.59 3.07 8.40
N VAL A 93 -0.46 3.30 9.07
CA VAL A 93 0.04 2.41 10.12
C VAL A 93 -0.19 3.03 11.50
N GLN A 94 -0.94 2.35 12.34
CA GLN A 94 -1.03 2.64 13.77
C GLN A 94 -0.01 1.81 14.54
N GLY A 95 0.93 2.49 15.18
CA GLY A 95 2.01 1.86 15.94
C GLY A 95 3.21 2.78 16.08
N GLU A 96 4.24 2.34 16.81
CA GLU A 96 5.43 3.15 17.02
C GLU A 96 6.68 2.32 17.32
N GLY A 97 7.83 2.99 17.39
CA GLY A 97 9.09 2.39 17.81
C GLY A 97 9.71 1.45 16.78
N GLU A 98 10.32 0.36 17.26
CA GLU A 98 11.08 -0.58 16.43
C GLU A 98 10.18 -1.33 15.44
N ALA A 99 8.95 -1.67 15.83
CA ALA A 99 8.01 -2.38 14.96
C ALA A 99 7.69 -1.58 13.69
N LEU A 100 7.38 -0.28 13.84
CA LEU A 100 7.10 0.63 12.73
C LEU A 100 8.32 0.78 11.81
N GLN A 101 9.52 0.89 12.39
CA GLN A 101 10.76 1.00 11.62
C GLN A 101 11.06 -0.27 10.82
N SER A 102 10.84 -1.45 11.43
CA SER A 102 11.02 -2.73 10.76
C SER A 102 10.01 -2.95 9.64
N LEU A 103 8.74 -2.58 9.85
CA LEU A 103 7.73 -2.57 8.79
C LEU A 103 8.17 -1.67 7.63
N ALA A 104 8.47 -0.40 7.90
CA ALA A 104 8.81 0.57 6.86
C ALA A 104 10.02 0.12 6.02
N ARG A 105 11.09 -0.37 6.66
CA ARG A 105 12.27 -0.87 5.94
C ARG A 105 11.99 -2.16 5.16
N GLY A 106 11.26 -3.09 5.76
CA GLY A 106 10.92 -4.37 5.15
C GLY A 106 10.04 -4.20 3.92
N VAL A 107 8.99 -3.38 4.05
CA VAL A 107 8.08 -3.02 2.96
C VAL A 107 8.82 -2.26 1.87
N ALA A 108 9.59 -1.22 2.21
CA ALA A 108 10.35 -0.45 1.22
C ALA A 108 11.31 -1.33 0.42
N HIS A 109 12.01 -2.27 1.08
CA HIS A 109 12.91 -3.21 0.41
C HIS A 109 12.16 -4.17 -0.52
N ALA A 110 11.07 -4.78 -0.04
CA ALA A 110 10.28 -5.73 -0.82
C ALA A 110 9.58 -5.07 -2.02
N ALA A 111 9.07 -3.85 -1.83
CA ALA A 111 8.44 -3.06 -2.89
C ALA A 111 9.47 -2.58 -3.94
N ALA A 112 10.67 -2.17 -3.51
CA ALA A 112 11.75 -1.78 -4.42
C ALA A 112 12.21 -2.93 -5.32
N ALA A 113 12.17 -4.18 -4.84
CA ALA A 113 12.45 -5.35 -5.66
C ALA A 113 11.44 -5.56 -6.80
N GLN A 114 10.26 -4.95 -6.69
CA GLN A 114 9.17 -4.99 -7.68
C GLN A 114 9.05 -3.68 -8.48
N GLY A 115 9.96 -2.72 -8.29
CA GLY A 115 9.97 -1.44 -9.02
C GLY A 115 9.18 -0.31 -8.36
N TYR A 116 8.81 -0.45 -7.10
CA TYR A 116 8.05 0.58 -6.36
C TYR A 116 8.94 1.33 -5.37
N ALA A 117 8.63 2.61 -5.16
CA ALA A 117 9.29 3.44 -4.17
C ALA A 117 8.31 3.78 -3.05
N MET A 118 8.78 3.70 -1.81
CA MET A 118 7.99 4.03 -0.62
C MET A 118 8.38 5.41 -0.09
N ILE A 119 7.38 6.24 0.19
CA ILE A 119 7.48 7.61 0.66
C ILE A 119 6.91 7.68 2.08
N ASP A 120 7.66 8.26 3.01
CA ASP A 120 7.17 8.69 4.33
C ASP A 120 6.53 10.07 4.15
N VAL A 121 5.19 10.13 4.21
CA VAL A 121 4.41 11.33 3.88
C VAL A 121 4.68 12.45 4.88
N GLU A 122 4.75 12.11 6.17
CA GLU A 122 4.95 13.08 7.25
C GLU A 122 6.31 13.76 7.18
N ARG A 123 7.34 12.98 6.82
CA ARG A 123 8.71 13.48 6.69
C ARG A 123 9.03 13.99 5.30
N ASN A 124 8.18 13.68 4.32
CA ASN A 124 8.38 13.97 2.91
C ASN A 124 9.76 13.47 2.43
N VAL A 125 10.04 12.18 2.65
CA VAL A 125 11.30 11.52 2.25
C VAL A 125 11.06 10.13 1.68
N LEU A 126 11.97 9.65 0.84
CA LEU A 126 12.02 8.24 0.46
C LEU A 126 12.43 7.39 1.66
N VAL A 127 11.71 6.30 1.88
CA VAL A 127 12.11 5.26 2.83
C VAL A 127 13.24 4.45 2.22
N ALA A 128 14.29 4.21 3.01
CA ALA A 128 15.46 3.47 2.56
C ALA A 128 15.11 1.99 2.30
N SER A 129 15.46 1.50 1.11
CA SER A 129 15.15 0.15 0.62
C SER A 129 16.40 -0.73 0.42
N ASP A 130 17.56 -0.26 0.86
CA ASP A 130 18.87 -0.87 0.61
C ASP A 130 19.10 -2.16 1.39
N THR A 131 18.44 -2.35 2.52
CA THR A 131 18.66 -3.50 3.40
C THR A 131 17.34 -4.20 3.75
N PRO A 132 17.23 -5.53 3.56
CA PRO A 132 16.06 -6.29 4.00
C PRO A 132 15.94 -6.27 5.53
N ASP A 133 14.72 -6.12 6.03
CA ASP A 133 14.44 -6.23 7.47
C ASP A 133 14.07 -7.67 7.84
N LEU A 134 14.83 -8.27 8.76
CA LEU A 134 14.65 -9.66 9.18
C LEU A 134 13.37 -9.86 10.01
N THR A 135 12.95 -8.86 10.78
CA THR A 135 11.73 -8.90 11.59
C THR A 135 10.51 -8.95 10.68
N TYR A 136 10.43 -8.03 9.71
CA TYR A 136 9.38 -8.04 8.71
C TYR A 136 9.38 -9.33 7.87
N THR A 137 10.56 -9.79 7.45
CA THR A 137 10.69 -11.06 6.71
C THR A 137 10.19 -12.26 7.51
N ALA A 138 10.42 -12.27 8.84
CA ALA A 138 9.92 -13.31 9.72
C ALA A 138 8.40 -13.27 9.83
N TRP A 139 7.80 -12.09 9.95
CA TRP A 139 6.33 -11.94 9.96
C TRP A 139 5.70 -12.41 8.66
N ARG A 140 6.25 -11.99 7.51
CA ARG A 140 5.73 -12.38 6.19
C ARG A 140 5.73 -13.90 5.98
N LYS A 141 6.71 -14.60 6.56
CA LYS A 141 6.80 -16.08 6.52
C LYS A 141 5.84 -16.80 7.48
N GLN A 142 5.32 -16.12 8.49
CA GLN A 142 4.35 -16.69 9.43
C GLN A 142 2.91 -16.49 8.93
N ALA A 143 2.70 -15.48 8.08
CA ALA A 143 1.40 -15.11 7.51
C ALA A 143 1.01 -15.90 6.25
N GLY A 144 1.94 -16.64 5.63
CA GLY A 144 1.70 -17.51 4.46
C GLY A 144 2.03 -18.96 4.75
#